data_AF-A0A484U846-F1
#
_entry.id   AF-A0A484U846-F1
#
_cell.length_a   1.000
_cell.length_b   1.000
_cell.length_c   1.000
_cell.angle_alpha   90.00
_cell.angle_beta   90.00
_cell.angle_gamma   90.00
#
_symmetry.space_group_name_H-M   'P 1'
#
loop_
_entity.id
_entity.type
_entity.pdbx_description
1 polymer ?
#
loop_
_entity_poly.entity_id
_entity_poly.type
_entity_poly.pdbx_seq_one_letter_code
_entity_poly.pdbx_strand_id
1 'polypeptide(L)'
;MPTTLTSRIFNNGNSQAVRIPLAFRLDAQRVSITRKENGDLLLHPLPDAPADRAAAIQAALQGFGELDDVTQRAFIAELEGNRAQPEPDQEREAF
;
A
#
# COMPACT_ATOMS: atom_id res chain seq x y z
N MET A 1 21.06 -17.76 -4.48
CA MET A 1 20.07 -18.87 -4.51
C MET A 1 18.95 -18.51 -3.54
N PRO A 2 17.67 -18.61 -3.92
CA PRO A 2 16.57 -18.40 -2.97
C PRO A 2 16.65 -19.45 -1.85
N THR A 3 16.44 -19.03 -0.60
CA THR A 3 16.38 -19.93 0.56
C THR A 3 14.94 -20.44 0.69
N THR A 4 14.77 -21.76 0.66
CA THR A 4 13.45 -22.41 0.78
C THR A 4 13.41 -23.26 2.04
N LEU A 5 12.39 -23.07 2.88
CA LEU A 5 12.10 -23.96 4.02
C LEU A 5 10.65 -24.45 3.93
N THR A 6 10.44 -25.74 4.16
CA THR A 6 9.08 -26.28 4.32
C THR A 6 8.51 -25.84 5.65
N SER A 7 7.27 -25.35 5.65
CA SER A 7 6.54 -24.96 6.85
C SER A 7 5.18 -25.64 6.94
N ARG A 8 4.58 -25.61 8.12
CA ARG A 8 3.29 -26.26 8.38
C ARG A 8 2.13 -25.33 8.13
N ILE A 9 1.10 -25.88 7.50
CA ILE A 9 -0.25 -25.33 7.42
C ILE A 9 -1.04 -25.84 8.62
N PHE A 10 -1.82 -24.97 9.25
CA PHE A 10 -2.68 -25.29 10.39
C PHE A 10 -3.94 -24.42 10.38
N ASN A 11 -4.92 -24.74 11.23
CA ASN A 11 -6.13 -23.95 11.38
C ASN A 11 -6.00 -22.97 12.55
N ASN A 12 -6.46 -21.74 12.35
CA ASN A 12 -6.63 -20.73 13.39
C ASN A 12 -8.10 -20.27 13.37
N GLY A 13 -8.89 -20.76 14.32
CA GLY A 13 -10.35 -20.62 14.28
C GLY A 13 -10.95 -21.24 13.03
N ASN A 14 -11.74 -20.47 12.29
CA ASN A 14 -12.38 -20.88 11.03
C ASN A 14 -11.50 -20.63 9.79
N SER A 15 -10.23 -20.27 9.97
CA SER A 15 -9.34 -19.90 8.87
C SER A 15 -8.12 -20.82 8.81
N GLN A 16 -7.55 -20.94 7.61
CA GLN A 16 -6.26 -21.59 7.38
C GLN A 16 -5.11 -20.61 7.61
N ALA A 17 -4.03 -21.07 8.19
CA ALA A 17 -2.82 -20.30 8.47
C ALA A 17 -1.56 -21.07 8.08
N VAL A 18 -0.51 -20.34 7.70
CA VAL A 18 0.83 -20.87 7.43
C VAL A 18 1.78 -20.36 8.50
N ARG A 19 2.56 -21.24 9.13
CA ARG A 19 3.58 -20.82 10.08
C ARG A 19 4.73 -20.14 9.34
N ILE A 20 5.16 -18.95 9.76
CA ILE A 20 6.33 -18.27 9.18
C ILE A 20 7.56 -18.57 10.07
N PRO A 21 8.58 -19.30 9.57
CA PRO A 21 9.82 -19.55 10.30
C PRO A 21 10.54 -18.24 10.66
N LEU A 22 11.37 -18.26 11.71
CA LEU A 22 12.10 -17.08 12.18
C LEU A 22 12.93 -16.41 11.07
N ALA A 23 13.55 -17.20 10.19
CA ALA A 23 14.35 -16.73 9.05
C ALA A 23 13.55 -15.88 8.03
N PHE A 24 12.21 -15.96 8.06
CA PHE A 24 11.31 -15.23 7.17
C PHE A 24 10.33 -14.32 7.92
N ARG A 25 10.59 -14.02 9.20
CA ARG A 25 9.72 -13.16 10.01
C ARG A 25 9.56 -11.79 9.35
N LEU A 26 8.32 -11.36 9.18
CA LEU A 26 7.99 -10.05 8.63
C LEU A 26 7.89 -9.03 9.76
N ASP A 27 8.45 -7.85 9.55
CA ASP A 27 8.29 -6.69 10.43
C ASP A 27 7.09 -5.84 9.98
N ALA A 28 5.90 -6.45 10.02
CA ALA A 28 4.65 -5.82 9.62
C ALA A 28 3.46 -6.56 10.26
N GLN A 29 2.35 -5.86 10.51
CA GLN A 29 1.13 -6.48 11.02
C GLN A 29 0.20 -6.96 9.90
N ARG A 30 0.40 -6.49 8.67
CA ARG A 30 -0.41 -6.84 7.50
C ARG A 30 0.44 -7.15 6.28
N VAL A 31 -0.13 -7.92 5.36
CA VAL A 31 0.47 -8.28 4.09
C VAL A 31 -0.58 -8.22 2.98
N SER A 32 -0.17 -7.92 1.76
CA SER A 32 -0.96 -8.25 0.57
C SER A 32 -0.60 -9.68 0.12
N ILE A 33 -1.61 -10.44 -0.29
CA ILE A 33 -1.44 -11.81 -0.81
C ILE A 33 -1.85 -11.81 -2.27
N THR A 34 -0.93 -12.18 -3.15
CA THR A 34 -1.19 -12.29 -4.60
C THR A 34 -0.94 -13.72 -5.06
N ARG A 35 -1.91 -14.30 -5.78
CA ARG A 35 -1.72 -15.56 -6.48
C ARG A 35 -1.06 -15.30 -7.83
N LYS A 36 0.09 -15.90 -8.07
CA LYS A 36 0.81 -15.84 -9.36
C LYS A 36 0.25 -16.88 -10.32
N GLU A 37 0.57 -16.74 -11.61
CA GLU A 37 0.10 -17.65 -12.68
C GLU A 37 0.55 -19.10 -12.47
N ASN A 38 1.72 -19.31 -11.86
CA ASN A 38 2.23 -20.63 -11.51
C ASN A 38 1.58 -21.24 -10.25
N GLY A 39 0.61 -20.55 -9.64
CA GLY A 39 -0.12 -20.99 -8.46
C GLY A 39 0.47 -20.54 -7.12
N ASP A 40 1.69 -19.98 -7.11
CA ASP A 40 2.37 -19.53 -5.90
C ASP A 40 1.65 -18.36 -5.23
N LEU A 41 1.74 -18.30 -3.90
CA LEU A 41 1.29 -17.15 -3.12
C LEU A 41 2.49 -16.25 -2.81
N LEU A 42 2.46 -15.03 -3.36
CA LEU A 42 3.39 -13.97 -3.02
C LEU A 42 2.82 -13.16 -1.87
N LEU A 43 3.56 -13.06 -0.76
CA LEU A 43 3.24 -12.21 0.37
C LEU A 43 4.15 -10.98 0.31
N HIS A 44 3.56 -9.78 0.29
CA HIS A 44 4.30 -8.53 0.38
C HIS A 44 3.87 -7.79 1.66
N PRO A 45 4.79 -7.45 2.57
CA PRO A 45 4.49 -6.66 3.75
C PRO A 45 3.82 -5.34 3.36
N LEU A 46 2.71 -5.03 4.01
CA LEU A 46 2.17 -3.68 3.93
C LEU A 46 2.81 -2.89 5.06
N PRO A 47 3.36 -1.69 4.79
CA PRO A 47 3.70 -0.80 5.87
C PRO A 47 2.46 -0.66 6.75
N ASP A 48 2.64 -0.76 8.07
CA ASP A 48 1.61 -0.32 8.97
C ASP A 48 1.32 1.12 8.55
N ALA A 49 0.10 1.36 8.03
CA ALA A 49 -0.33 2.72 7.78
C ALA A 49 -0.07 3.43 9.11
N PRO A 50 0.70 4.53 9.14
CA PRO A 50 1.09 5.10 10.41
C PRO A 50 -0.19 5.27 11.20
N ALA A 51 -0.16 4.82 12.46
CA ALA A 51 -1.27 4.97 13.40
C ALA A 51 -1.79 6.42 13.39
N ASP A 52 -0.94 7.35 12.94
CA ASP A 52 -1.28 8.70 12.56
C ASP A 52 -1.16 8.93 11.03
N ARG A 53 -2.28 8.79 10.30
CA ARG A 53 -2.39 9.25 8.90
C ARG A 53 -1.89 10.70 8.74
N ALA A 54 -2.04 11.53 9.77
CA ALA A 54 -1.55 12.90 9.73
C ALA A 54 -0.02 12.95 9.65
N ALA A 55 0.70 12.04 10.31
CA ALA A 55 2.16 11.98 10.23
C ALA A 55 2.64 11.59 8.81
N ALA A 56 1.97 10.66 8.12
CA ALA A 56 2.28 10.36 6.72
C ALA A 56 2.01 11.54 5.78
N ILE A 57 0.85 12.19 5.94
CA ILE A 57 0.50 13.37 5.15
C ILE A 57 1.52 14.49 5.43
N GLN A 58 1.90 14.69 6.69
CA GLN A 58 2.88 15.69 7.08
C GLN A 58 4.25 15.41 6.48
N ALA A 59 4.73 14.16 6.49
CA ALA A 59 5.98 13.79 5.84
C ALA A 59 5.95 14.03 4.33
N ALA A 60 4.84 13.72 3.66
CA ALA A 60 4.66 14.00 2.24
C ALA A 60 4.68 15.52 1.94
N LEU A 61 4.02 16.32 2.78
CA LEU A 61 4.02 17.79 2.67
C LEU A 61 5.41 18.39 2.94
N GLN A 62 6.17 17.83 3.89
CA GLN A 62 7.57 18.23 4.13
C GLN A 62 8.46 17.94 2.92
N GLY A 63 8.37 16.73 2.36
CA GLY A 63 9.13 16.38 1.16
C GLY A 63 8.79 17.28 -0.04
N PHE A 64 7.53 17.70 -0.18
CA PHE A 64 7.15 18.70 -1.17
C PHE A 64 7.85 20.06 -0.93
N GLY A 65 7.93 20.49 0.33
CA GLY A 65 8.61 21.73 0.73
C GLY A 65 10.13 21.73 0.48
N GLU A 66 10.75 20.56 0.37
CA GLU A 66 12.18 20.39 0.08
C GLU A 66 12.52 20.42 -1.42
N LEU A 67 11.52 20.35 -2.30
CA LEU A 67 11.71 20.48 -3.75
C LEU A 67 12.13 21.90 -4.13
N ASP A 68 12.76 22.04 -5.30
CA ASP A 68 13.09 23.35 -5.85
C ASP A 68 11.83 24.11 -6.33
N ASP A 69 11.91 25.44 -6.32
CA ASP A 69 10.79 26.34 -6.67
C ASP A 69 10.18 26.02 -8.04
N VAL A 70 11.00 25.57 -9.00
CA VAL A 70 10.54 25.24 -10.35
C VAL A 70 9.65 24.00 -10.33
N THR A 71 10.06 22.94 -9.63
CA THR A 71 9.27 21.71 -9.52
C THR A 71 8.01 21.94 -8.69
N GLN A 72 8.09 22.69 -7.59
CA GLN A 72 6.92 23.02 -6.77
C GLN A 72 5.85 23.75 -7.58
N ARG A 73 6.25 24.76 -8.36
CA ARG A 73 5.32 25.54 -9.17
C ARG A 73 4.68 24.73 -10.29
N ALA A 74 5.44 23.85 -10.94
CA ALA A 74 4.90 22.96 -11.97
C ALA A 74 3.82 22.05 -11.39
N PHE A 75 4.08 21.46 -10.22
CA PHE A 75 3.11 20.60 -9.54
C PHE A 75 1.83 21.34 -9.12
N ILE A 76 1.97 22.55 -8.52
CA ILE A 76 0.81 23.35 -8.12
C ILE A 76 -0.05 23.72 -9.33
N ALA A 77 0.57 24.15 -10.43
CA ALA A 77 -0.13 24.51 -11.66
C ALA A 77 -0.93 23.33 -12.25
N GLU A 78 -0.35 22.12 -12.24
CA GLU A 78 -1.05 20.90 -12.68
C GLU A 78 -2.24 20.57 -11.76
N LEU A 79 -2.06 20.70 -10.44
CA LEU A 79 -3.10 20.42 -9.46
C LEU A 79 -4.28 21.41 -9.55
N GLU A 80 -3.99 22.70 -9.77
CA GLU A 80 -5.01 23.72 -10.03
C GLU A 80 -5.73 23.49 -11.36
N GLY A 81 -5.00 23.06 -12.40
CA GLY A 81 -5.57 22.70 -13.70
C GLY A 81 -6.58 21.54 -13.59
N ASN A 82 -6.22 20.49 -12.86
CA ASN A 82 -7.11 19.36 -12.61
C ASN A 82 -8.34 19.75 -11.78
N ARG A 83 -8.19 20.64 -10.78
CA ARG A 83 -9.32 21.14 -9.97
C ARG A 83 -10.30 21.99 -10.77
N ALA A 84 -9.82 22.72 -11.77
CA ALA A 84 -10.66 23.55 -12.62
C ALA A 84 -11.50 22.72 -13.62
N GLN A 85 -11.20 21.43 -13.78
CA GLN A 85 -12.02 20.53 -14.58
C GLN A 85 -13.26 20.11 -13.76
N PRO A 86 -14.48 20.25 -14.31
CA PRO A 86 -15.67 19.74 -13.65
C PRO A 86 -15.53 18.23 -13.50
N GLU A 87 -15.74 17.73 -12.28
CA GLU A 87 -15.86 16.28 -12.08
C GLU A 87 -17.03 15.79 -12.94
N PRO A 88 -16.87 14.66 -13.66
CA PRO A 88 -17.98 14.11 -14.43
C PRO A 88 -19.15 13.84 -13.48
N ASP A 89 -20.34 14.27 -13.87
CA ASP A 89 -21.56 13.99 -13.11
C ASP A 89 -21.63 12.50 -12.81
N GLN A 90 -21.58 12.15 -11.52
CA GLN A 90 -21.74 10.76 -11.12
C GLN A 90 -23.18 10.35 -11.38
N GLU A 91 -23.39 9.44 -12.33
CA GLU A 91 -24.69 8.81 -12.56
C GLU A 91 -25.14 8.14 -11.25
N ARG A 92 -26.12 8.75 -10.58
CA ARG A 92 -26.81 8.10 -9.48
C ARG A 92 -27.83 7.16 -10.10
N GLU A 93 -27.63 5.85 -9.94
CA GLU A 93 -28.70 4.90 -10.26
C GLU A 93 -29.94 5.27 -9.45
N ALA A 94 -31.01 5.63 -10.17
CA ALA A 94 -32.29 5.90 -9.56
C ALA A 94 -32.85 4.57 -9.04
N PHE A 95 -33.07 4.50 -7.72
CA PHE A 95 -33.69 3.36 -7.04
C PHE A 95 -35.14 3.14 -7.50
#